data_AF-A0A352S874-F1
#
_entry.id   AF-A0A352S874-F1
#
_cell.length_a   1.000
_cell.length_b   1.000
_cell.length_c   1.000
_cell.angle_alpha   90.00
_cell.angle_beta   90.00
_cell.angle_gamma   90.00
#
_symmetry.space_group_name_H-M   'P 1'
#
loop_
_entity.id
_entity.type
_entity.pdbx_description
1 polymer ?
#
loop_
_entity_poly.entity_id
_entity_poly.type
_entity_poly.pdbx_seq_one_letter_code
_entity_poly.pdbx_strand_id
1 'polypeptide(L)'
;MQPAPSYAHRGYLLRSELAVLPTVQMIYVLPRQDFVAGWLVEPTCQRSMSPFSFLLNKLRLENGLRQADLAERMGYEQTYLSALEVGAKGPPTRQFVERLIYVLDLDKSMATQLFEAWDDSQRQIEIPPYASRDTYLTLNLLRRKIDQLHPAQLEVIRLALQLPDELKKVTPQPELRRIRRRRPGVDEGEGSGKTN
;
A
#
# COMPACT_ATOMS: atom_id res chain seq x y z
N MET A 1 -30.66 37.99 73.86
CA MET A 1 -31.64 38.99 73.40
C MET A 1 -30.87 40.02 72.58
N GLN A 2 -30.95 39.93 71.25
CA GLN A 2 -30.26 40.83 70.32
C GLN A 2 -30.94 42.21 70.29
N PRO A 3 -30.24 43.22 69.78
CA PRO A 3 -30.75 43.78 68.53
C PRO A 3 -29.64 44.00 67.49
N ALA A 4 -30.00 43.77 66.23
CA ALA A 4 -29.29 44.28 65.06
C ALA A 4 -29.87 45.65 64.66
N PRO A 5 -29.07 46.52 64.04
CA PRO A 5 -29.52 47.19 62.81
C PRO A 5 -28.38 47.23 61.76
N SER A 6 -28.67 46.89 60.50
CA SER A 6 -29.05 47.81 59.41
C SER A 6 -27.88 48.25 58.54
N TYR A 7 -28.03 48.01 57.25
CA TYR A 7 -27.13 48.33 56.14
C TYR A 7 -26.86 49.85 56.00
N ALA A 8 -25.63 50.21 55.60
CA ALA A 8 -25.35 51.43 54.83
C ALA A 8 -24.00 51.35 54.08
N HIS A 9 -24.01 51.94 52.89
CA HIS A 9 -23.06 51.93 51.77
C HIS A 9 -21.63 52.46 52.00
N ARG A 10 -20.69 51.97 51.17
CA ARG A 10 -19.54 52.66 50.51
C ARG A 10 -18.83 51.60 49.65
N GLY A 11 -18.49 51.74 48.37
CA GLY A 11 -18.19 52.89 47.53
C GLY A 11 -16.75 52.73 46.98
N TYR A 12 -16.59 52.75 45.65
CA TYR A 12 -15.35 53.02 44.85
C TYR A 12 -14.38 51.84 44.63
N LEU A 13 -14.22 51.33 43.39
CA LEU A 13 -13.50 51.82 42.19
C LEU A 13 -12.01 51.38 42.13
N LEU A 14 -11.70 50.73 41.00
CA LEU A 14 -10.44 50.73 40.23
C LEU A 14 -9.17 50.03 40.78
N ARG A 15 -8.81 48.94 40.06
CA ARG A 15 -7.56 48.77 39.28
C ARG A 15 -6.21 48.72 40.05
N SER A 16 -5.61 47.54 40.14
CA SER A 16 -4.15 47.23 40.06
C SER A 16 -4.00 45.71 40.31
N GLU A 17 -3.71 44.86 39.33
CA GLU A 17 -2.46 44.63 38.57
C GLU A 17 -1.35 43.94 39.40
N LEU A 18 -0.82 42.84 38.81
CA LEU A 18 0.38 42.04 39.10
C LEU A 18 0.24 40.92 40.15
N ALA A 19 0.67 39.67 39.97
CA ALA A 19 1.17 38.86 38.85
C ALA A 19 1.46 37.44 39.43
N VAL A 20 1.75 36.45 38.57
CA VAL A 20 2.49 35.19 38.86
C VAL A 20 1.65 34.07 39.54
N LEU A 21 1.31 32.90 39.00
CA LEU A 21 1.51 32.12 37.75
C LEU A 21 0.40 31.04 37.74
N PRO A 22 -0.16 30.64 36.59
CA PRO A 22 -0.73 29.30 36.45
C PRO A 22 0.23 28.39 35.68
N THR A 23 0.63 27.33 36.37
CA THR A 23 1.38 26.17 35.90
C THR A 23 0.60 25.40 34.82
N VAL A 24 1.34 24.83 33.87
CA VAL A 24 0.95 23.85 32.84
C VAL A 24 0.31 24.42 31.56
N GLN A 25 1.14 24.93 30.65
CA GLN A 25 0.84 24.89 29.22
C GLN A 25 0.94 23.44 28.73
N MET A 26 -0.20 22.75 28.63
CA MET A 26 -0.36 21.62 27.72
C MET A 26 -0.41 22.18 26.30
N ILE A 27 0.75 22.21 25.64
CA ILE A 27 0.85 22.47 24.20
C ILE A 27 0.25 21.26 23.49
N TYR A 28 -1.04 21.32 23.18
CA TYR A 28 -1.63 20.51 22.11
C TYR A 28 -1.20 21.11 20.78
N VAL A 29 -0.06 20.65 20.22
CA VAL A 29 0.16 20.76 18.78
C VAL A 29 -0.65 19.65 18.12
N LEU A 30 -1.92 19.93 17.86
CA LEU A 30 -2.72 19.21 16.88
C LEU A 30 -2.32 19.72 15.49
N PRO A 31 -1.83 18.88 14.56
CA PRO A 31 -1.91 19.23 13.16
C PRO A 31 -3.32 18.90 12.68
N ARG A 32 -4.17 19.91 12.51
CA ARG A 32 -5.47 19.77 11.86
C ARG A 32 -5.50 20.66 10.61
N GLN A 33 -5.42 19.96 9.48
CA GLN A 33 -6.07 20.25 8.20
C GLN A 33 -5.54 21.42 7.37
N ASP A 34 -4.94 21.05 6.23
CA ASP A 34 -5.26 21.63 4.91
C ASP A 34 -4.84 20.65 3.81
N PHE A 35 -5.65 19.62 3.57
CA PHE A 35 -5.78 19.00 2.24
C PHE A 35 -7.11 18.24 2.11
N VAL A 36 -8.21 18.94 2.41
CA VAL A 36 -9.56 18.53 1.99
C VAL A 36 -10.24 19.73 1.35
N ALA A 37 -9.72 20.13 0.20
CA ALA A 37 -10.45 20.96 -0.74
C ALA A 37 -10.89 20.07 -1.91
N GLY A 38 -12.14 19.61 -1.83
CA GLY A 38 -12.99 19.48 -3.00
C GLY A 38 -12.80 18.26 -3.88
N TRP A 39 -13.01 17.04 -3.35
CA TRP A 39 -13.76 16.02 -4.08
C TRP A 39 -14.57 15.23 -3.05
N LEU A 40 -15.90 15.37 -3.09
CA LEU A 40 -16.74 14.20 -2.85
C LEU A 40 -16.26 13.20 -3.90
N VAL A 41 -15.39 12.27 -3.52
CA VAL A 41 -15.05 11.15 -4.39
C VAL A 41 -16.32 10.31 -4.37
N GLU A 42 -17.24 10.65 -5.28
CA GLU A 42 -18.30 9.74 -5.67
C GLU A 42 -17.66 8.36 -5.89
N PRO A 43 -18.31 7.27 -5.46
CA PRO A 43 -17.82 5.95 -5.78
C PRO A 43 -17.91 5.84 -7.31
N THR A 44 -16.82 6.21 -7.98
CA THR A 44 -16.71 6.04 -9.42
C THR A 44 -16.98 4.57 -9.65
N CYS A 45 -18.05 4.29 -10.38
CA CYS A 45 -18.30 2.98 -10.94
C CYS A 45 -17.02 2.65 -11.73
N GLN A 46 -16.13 1.86 -11.11
CA GLN A 46 -14.73 1.75 -11.48
C GLN A 46 -14.65 1.24 -12.91
N ARG A 47 -14.36 2.13 -13.84
CA ARG A 47 -13.77 1.71 -15.11
C ARG A 47 -12.44 1.10 -14.74
N SER A 48 -12.31 -0.22 -14.89
CA SER A 48 -11.18 -1.05 -14.48
C SER A 48 -9.91 -0.71 -15.27
N MET A 49 -9.32 0.45 -15.00
CA MET A 49 -8.02 0.86 -15.52
C MET A 49 -6.95 0.44 -14.51
N SER A 50 -5.87 -0.16 -15.01
CA SER A 50 -4.67 -0.33 -14.18
C SER A 50 -4.03 1.03 -13.87
N PRO A 51 -3.24 1.17 -12.79
CA PRO A 51 -2.48 2.39 -12.51
C PRO A 51 -1.67 2.88 -13.72
N PHE A 52 -1.01 1.98 -14.44
CA PHE A 52 -0.25 2.27 -15.64
C PHE A 52 -1.13 2.80 -16.78
N SER A 53 -2.27 2.13 -17.03
CA SER A 53 -3.23 2.55 -18.07
C SER A 53 -3.74 3.97 -17.83
N PHE A 54 -4.07 4.28 -16.57
CA PHE A 54 -4.50 5.60 -16.15
C PHE A 54 -3.41 6.65 -16.39
N LEU A 55 -2.18 6.38 -15.92
CA LEU A 55 -1.07 7.32 -16.06
C LEU A 55 -0.65 7.52 -17.53
N LEU A 56 -0.64 6.46 -18.33
CA LEU A 56 -0.39 6.54 -19.79
C LEU A 56 -1.39 7.46 -20.48
N ASN A 57 -2.69 7.27 -20.19
CA ASN A 57 -3.74 8.11 -20.76
C ASN A 57 -3.59 9.57 -20.31
N LYS A 58 -3.31 9.80 -19.02
CA LYS A 58 -3.06 11.13 -18.46
C LYS A 58 -1.88 11.82 -19.17
N LEU A 59 -0.72 11.18 -19.23
CA LEU A 59 0.47 11.73 -19.88
C LEU A 59 0.23 12.06 -21.36
N ARG A 60 -0.49 11.19 -22.09
CA ARG A 60 -0.82 11.46 -23.49
C ARG A 60 -1.69 12.71 -23.63
N LEU A 61 -2.71 12.86 -22.79
CA LEU A 61 -3.62 14.00 -22.81
C LEU A 61 -2.92 15.30 -22.39
N GLU A 62 -2.05 15.26 -21.38
CA GLU A 62 -1.25 16.41 -20.94
C GLU A 62 -0.28 16.89 -22.03
N ASN A 63 0.22 15.97 -22.88
CA ASN A 63 1.04 16.30 -24.04
C ASN A 63 0.23 16.68 -25.29
N GLY A 64 -1.11 16.71 -25.20
CA GLY A 64 -1.99 17.08 -26.32
C GLY A 64 -1.96 16.11 -27.51
N LEU A 65 -1.55 14.85 -27.29
CA LEU A 65 -1.36 13.87 -28.36
C LEU A 65 -2.62 13.04 -28.61
N ARG A 66 -2.94 12.76 -29.88
CA ARG A 66 -3.91 11.71 -30.21
C ARG A 66 -3.26 10.34 -30.00
N GLN A 67 -4.08 9.29 -29.89
CA GLN A 67 -3.57 7.93 -29.78
C GLN A 67 -2.74 7.53 -31.01
N ALA A 68 -3.17 7.93 -32.22
CA ALA A 68 -2.42 7.67 -33.44
C ALA A 68 -1.03 8.32 -33.40
N ASP A 69 -0.95 9.60 -33.00
CA ASP A 69 0.31 10.35 -32.92
C ASP A 69 1.30 9.71 -31.94
N LEU A 70 0.83 9.32 -30.75
CA LEU A 70 1.70 8.66 -29.76
C LEU A 70 2.13 7.27 -30.25
N ALA A 71 1.23 6.52 -30.87
CA ALA A 71 1.53 5.19 -31.40
C ALA A 71 2.60 5.26 -32.50
N GLU A 72 2.50 6.22 -33.42
CA GLU A 72 3.50 6.49 -34.45
C GLU A 72 4.88 6.80 -33.86
N ARG A 73 4.96 7.74 -32.90
CA ARG A 73 6.22 8.08 -32.22
C ARG A 73 6.83 6.89 -31.49
N MET A 74 5.98 6.08 -30.88
CA MET A 74 6.37 4.86 -30.16
C MET A 74 6.70 3.70 -31.10
N GLY A 75 6.38 3.78 -32.40
CA GLY A 75 6.57 2.69 -33.36
C GLY A 75 5.65 1.49 -33.10
N TYR A 76 4.44 1.73 -32.62
CA TYR A 76 3.41 0.71 -32.38
C TYR A 76 2.11 1.07 -33.10
N GLU A 77 1.22 0.09 -33.21
CA GLU A 77 -0.14 0.29 -33.74
C GLU A 77 -1.02 1.08 -32.77
N GLN A 78 -1.88 1.96 -33.31
CA GLN A 78 -2.86 2.71 -32.50
C GLN A 78 -3.76 1.76 -31.69
N THR A 79 -4.17 0.64 -32.27
CA THR A 79 -5.01 -0.36 -31.60
C THR A 79 -4.32 -0.95 -30.37
N TYR A 80 -2.99 -1.10 -30.39
CA TYR A 80 -2.23 -1.56 -29.23
C TYR A 80 -2.24 -0.52 -28.11
N LEU A 81 -1.98 0.75 -28.43
CA LEU A 81 -2.02 1.83 -27.46
C LEU A 81 -3.41 2.00 -26.84
N SER A 82 -4.46 1.94 -27.65
CA SER A 82 -5.85 1.96 -27.16
C SER A 82 -6.12 0.81 -26.18
N ALA A 83 -5.69 -0.41 -26.52
CA ALA A 83 -5.86 -1.58 -25.65
C ALA A 83 -5.08 -1.47 -24.33
N LEU A 84 -3.93 -0.78 -24.32
CA LEU A 84 -3.18 -0.47 -23.10
C LEU A 84 -3.89 0.60 -22.25
N GLU A 85 -4.35 1.69 -22.87
CA GLU A 85 -5.07 2.77 -22.16
C GLU A 85 -6.36 2.28 -21.54
N VAL A 86 -7.07 1.33 -22.16
CA VAL A 86 -8.28 0.73 -21.58
C VAL A 86 -8.00 -0.47 -20.67
N GLY A 87 -6.73 -0.78 -20.39
CA GLY A 87 -6.37 -1.90 -19.51
C GLY A 87 -6.78 -3.28 -20.05
N ALA A 88 -7.15 -3.41 -21.33
CA ALA A 88 -7.48 -4.70 -21.93
C ALA A 88 -6.24 -5.60 -22.04
N LYS A 89 -5.08 -5.00 -22.33
CA LYS A 89 -3.77 -5.68 -22.28
C LYS A 89 -3.13 -5.50 -20.91
N GLY A 90 -2.34 -6.50 -20.50
CA GLY A 90 -1.49 -6.39 -19.32
C GLY A 90 -0.43 -5.29 -19.47
N PRO A 91 0.32 -4.98 -18.41
CA PRO A 91 1.43 -4.04 -18.50
C PRO A 91 2.36 -4.40 -19.66
N PRO A 92 2.83 -3.41 -20.43
CA PRO A 92 3.72 -3.65 -21.55
C PRO A 92 5.12 -4.07 -21.05
N THR A 93 6.05 -4.30 -21.97
CA THR A 93 7.43 -4.62 -21.59
C THR A 93 8.13 -3.40 -20.97
N ARG A 94 9.20 -3.64 -20.20
CA ARG A 94 10.05 -2.57 -19.68
C ARG A 94 10.57 -1.64 -20.78
N GLN A 95 10.96 -2.21 -21.93
CA GLN A 95 11.45 -1.45 -23.09
C GLN A 95 10.40 -0.47 -23.64
N PHE A 96 9.11 -0.84 -23.58
CA PHE A 96 8.03 0.08 -23.95
C PHE A 96 8.01 1.29 -23.01
N VAL A 97 8.12 1.06 -21.69
CA VAL A 97 8.12 2.13 -20.69
C VAL A 97 9.32 3.07 -20.87
N GLU A 98 10.51 2.50 -21.07
CA GLU A 98 11.73 3.26 -21.35
C GLU A 98 11.61 4.11 -22.61
N ARG A 99 11.02 3.55 -23.69
CA ARG A 99 10.76 4.30 -24.92
C ARG A 99 9.73 5.40 -24.70
N LEU A 100 8.71 5.17 -23.88
CA LEU A 100 7.68 6.16 -23.57
C LEU A 100 8.27 7.36 -22.83
N ILE A 101 9.14 7.11 -21.86
CA ILE A 101 9.89 8.14 -21.13
C ILE A 101 10.69 8.99 -22.11
N TYR A 102 11.40 8.35 -23.05
CA TYR A 102 12.19 9.05 -24.07
C TYR A 102 11.33 9.86 -25.05
N VAL A 103 10.25 9.27 -25.58
CA VAL A 103 9.38 9.90 -26.59
C VAL A 103 8.62 11.10 -26.04
N LEU A 104 8.24 11.06 -24.76
CA LEU A 104 7.53 12.14 -24.08
C LEU A 104 8.47 13.09 -23.32
N ASP A 105 9.79 12.89 -23.40
CA ASP A 105 10.81 13.69 -22.70
C ASP A 105 10.49 13.87 -21.20
N LEU A 106 10.15 12.77 -20.53
CA LEU A 106 9.71 12.81 -19.13
C LEU A 106 10.90 13.07 -18.19
N ASP A 107 10.68 13.92 -17.20
CA ASP A 107 11.66 14.14 -16.14
C ASP A 107 11.84 12.89 -15.25
N LYS A 108 12.86 12.92 -14.40
CA LYS A 108 13.19 11.81 -13.49
C LYS A 108 12.06 11.46 -12.51
N SER A 109 11.31 12.46 -12.05
CA SER A 109 10.21 12.25 -11.10
C SER A 109 9.06 11.51 -11.78
N MET A 110 8.68 11.95 -12.97
CA MET A 110 7.61 11.36 -13.75
C MET A 110 7.99 9.97 -14.29
N ALA A 111 9.25 9.78 -14.70
CA ALA A 111 9.78 8.47 -15.05
C ALA A 111 9.67 7.48 -13.87
N THR A 112 9.97 7.93 -12.65
CA THR A 112 9.85 7.11 -11.43
C THR A 112 8.39 6.72 -11.19
N GLN A 113 7.47 7.70 -11.22
CA GLN A 113 6.03 7.44 -11.08
C GLN A 113 5.50 6.48 -12.14
N LEU A 114 6.01 6.57 -13.38
CA LEU A 114 5.61 5.69 -14.46
C LEU A 114 6.09 4.24 -14.24
N PHE A 115 7.30 4.05 -13.74
CA PHE A 115 7.80 2.72 -13.37
C PHE A 115 7.05 2.13 -12.17
N GLU A 116 6.75 2.93 -11.15
CA GLU A 116 5.92 2.51 -10.01
C GLU A 116 4.52 2.08 -10.48
N ALA A 117 3.86 2.90 -11.29
CA ALA A 117 2.55 2.57 -11.84
C ALA A 117 2.61 1.31 -12.73
N TRP A 118 3.70 1.10 -13.47
CA TRP A 118 3.93 -0.11 -14.27
C TRP A 118 4.08 -1.37 -13.40
N ASP A 119 4.80 -1.27 -12.28
CA ASP A 119 4.97 -2.35 -11.32
C ASP A 119 3.67 -2.66 -10.56
N ASP A 120 2.94 -1.63 -10.12
CA ASP A 120 1.64 -1.77 -9.46
C ASP A 120 0.55 -2.35 -10.38
N SER A 121 0.78 -2.36 -11.69
CA SER A 121 -0.15 -2.89 -12.68
C SER A 121 0.08 -4.36 -13.02
N GLN A 122 1.12 -5.00 -12.46
CA GLN A 122 1.39 -6.42 -12.70
C GLN A 122 0.20 -7.29 -12.28
N ARG A 123 -0.11 -8.28 -13.12
CA ARG A 123 -1.28 -9.18 -12.93
C ARG A 123 -0.91 -10.52 -12.32
N GLN A 124 0.38 -10.73 -12.07
CA GLN A 124 0.91 -11.96 -11.53
C GLN A 124 1.60 -11.64 -10.20
N ILE A 125 1.28 -12.44 -9.20
CA ILE A 125 1.92 -12.37 -7.88
C ILE A 125 2.75 -13.63 -7.73
N GLU A 126 4.07 -13.46 -7.62
CA GLU A 126 4.99 -14.55 -7.35
C GLU A 126 5.06 -14.83 -5.84
N ILE A 127 4.88 -16.10 -5.46
CA ILE A 127 5.00 -16.52 -4.06
C ILE A 127 6.42 -17.07 -3.85
N PRO A 128 7.21 -16.53 -2.91
CA PRO A 128 8.56 -17.03 -2.65
C PRO A 128 8.58 -18.51 -2.25
N PRO A 129 9.63 -19.27 -2.64
CA PRO A 129 9.70 -20.72 -2.39
C PRO A 129 9.68 -21.11 -0.90
N TYR A 130 10.06 -20.18 0.00
CA TYR A 130 10.09 -20.39 1.44
C TYR A 130 9.02 -19.55 2.19
N ALA A 131 7.94 -19.17 1.50
CA ALA A 131 6.82 -18.48 2.13
C ALA A 131 6.16 -19.35 3.21
N SER A 132 5.66 -18.72 4.28
CA SER A 132 5.01 -19.44 5.39
C SER A 132 3.66 -20.04 4.95
N ARG A 133 3.17 -21.04 5.69
CA ARG A 133 1.84 -21.61 5.48
C ARG A 133 0.76 -20.52 5.49
N ASP A 134 0.85 -19.56 6.40
CA ASP A 134 -0.12 -18.48 6.54
C ASP A 134 -0.09 -17.52 5.36
N THR A 135 1.08 -17.27 4.77
CA THR A 135 1.20 -16.54 3.50
C THR A 135 0.41 -17.23 2.40
N TYR A 136 0.58 -18.55 2.23
CA TYR A 136 -0.17 -19.31 1.21
C TYR A 136 -1.68 -19.29 1.45
N LEU A 137 -2.13 -19.42 2.70
CA LEU A 137 -3.55 -19.39 3.03
C LEU A 137 -4.16 -18.01 2.75
N THR A 138 -3.47 -16.94 3.16
CA THR A 138 -3.91 -15.55 2.99
C THR A 138 -4.02 -15.19 1.51
N LEU A 139 -2.98 -15.47 0.71
CA LEU A 139 -2.98 -15.16 -0.73
C LEU A 139 -4.04 -15.96 -1.48
N ASN A 140 -4.30 -17.22 -1.11
CA ASN A 140 -5.36 -18.01 -1.72
C ASN A 140 -6.76 -17.53 -1.35
N LEU A 141 -6.96 -17.07 -0.10
CA LEU A 141 -8.22 -16.45 0.31
C LEU A 141 -8.47 -15.17 -0.51
N LEU A 142 -7.44 -14.32 -0.61
CA LEU A 142 -7.50 -13.10 -1.41
C LEU A 142 -7.84 -13.42 -2.87
N ARG A 143 -7.13 -14.35 -3.50
CA ARG A 143 -7.36 -14.79 -4.89
C ARG A 143 -8.80 -15.25 -5.15
N ARG A 144 -9.41 -15.97 -4.20
CA ARG A 144 -10.80 -16.46 -4.34
C ARG A 144 -11.86 -15.36 -4.19
N LYS A 145 -11.50 -14.24 -3.55
CA LYS A 145 -12.42 -13.16 -3.20
C LYS A 145 -12.16 -11.86 -3.94
N ILE A 146 -11.08 -11.77 -4.72
CA ILE A 146 -10.55 -10.52 -5.29
C ILE A 146 -11.58 -9.71 -6.08
N ASP A 147 -12.44 -10.38 -6.86
CA ASP A 147 -13.49 -9.73 -7.67
C ASP A 147 -14.72 -9.29 -6.86
N GLN A 148 -14.77 -9.62 -5.57
CA GLN A 148 -15.90 -9.37 -4.66
C GLN A 148 -15.51 -8.50 -3.46
N LEU A 149 -14.28 -7.99 -3.42
CA LEU A 149 -13.80 -7.16 -2.31
C LEU A 149 -14.48 -5.80 -2.35
N HIS A 150 -15.11 -5.42 -1.24
CA HIS A 150 -15.64 -4.08 -1.04
C HIS A 150 -14.49 -3.07 -0.90
N PRO A 151 -14.62 -1.82 -1.38
CA PRO A 151 -13.57 -0.79 -1.23
C PRO A 151 -13.03 -0.63 0.20
N ALA A 152 -13.89 -0.68 1.21
CA ALA A 152 -13.48 -0.64 2.61
C ALA A 152 -12.57 -1.83 3.03
N GLN A 153 -12.78 -3.02 2.47
CA GLN A 153 -11.91 -4.18 2.73
C GLN A 153 -10.53 -3.97 2.10
N LEU A 154 -10.48 -3.40 0.89
CA LEU A 154 -9.21 -3.05 0.24
C LEU A 154 -8.41 -2.03 1.07
N GLU A 155 -9.07 -1.03 1.66
CA GLU A 155 -8.40 -0.08 2.56
C GLU A 155 -7.85 -0.76 3.81
N VAL A 156 -8.63 -1.62 4.46
CA VAL A 156 -8.15 -2.35 5.65
C VAL A 156 -6.95 -3.22 5.31
N ILE A 157 -6.97 -3.91 4.18
CA ILE A 157 -5.83 -4.72 3.70
C ILE A 157 -4.62 -3.82 3.46
N ARG A 158 -4.77 -2.68 2.77
CA ARG A 158 -3.67 -1.71 2.55
C ARG A 158 -3.06 -1.23 3.86
N LEU A 159 -3.89 -0.83 4.81
CA LEU A 159 -3.44 -0.38 6.13
C LEU A 159 -2.66 -1.48 6.87
N ALA A 160 -3.15 -2.71 6.83
CA ALA A 160 -2.46 -3.85 7.45
C ALA A 160 -1.08 -4.12 6.83
N LEU A 161 -0.95 -3.95 5.50
CA LEU A 161 0.32 -4.14 4.79
C LEU A 161 1.33 -3.00 5.02
N GLN A 162 0.86 -1.81 5.41
CA GLN A 162 1.69 -0.65 5.74
C GLN A 162 2.14 -0.61 7.22
N LEU A 163 1.77 -1.61 8.03
CA LEU A 163 2.16 -1.64 9.43
C LEU A 163 3.69 -1.76 9.59
N PRO A 164 4.29 -1.08 10.59
CA PRO A 164 5.74 -1.10 10.80
C PRO A 164 6.32 -2.51 10.99
N ASP A 165 7.56 -2.69 10.51
CA ASP A 165 8.30 -3.96 10.56
C ASP A 165 8.55 -4.51 11.97
N GLU A 166 8.35 -3.70 13.00
CA GLU A 166 8.48 -4.10 14.40
C GLU A 166 7.55 -5.27 14.77
N LEU A 167 6.43 -5.43 14.05
CA LEU A 167 5.50 -6.56 14.19
C LEU A 167 6.00 -7.85 13.51
N LYS A 168 6.98 -7.79 12.60
CA LYS A 168 7.53 -8.95 11.87
C LYS A 168 8.46 -9.84 12.71
N LYS A 169 8.77 -9.44 13.96
CA LYS A 169 9.65 -10.18 14.88
C LYS A 169 9.06 -11.51 15.36
N VAL A 170 7.79 -11.79 15.08
CA VAL A 170 7.16 -13.08 15.37
C VAL A 170 7.67 -14.11 14.36
N THR A 171 8.61 -14.94 14.80
CA THR A 171 9.16 -16.03 13.99
C THR A 171 8.11 -17.12 13.82
N PRO A 172 7.80 -17.58 12.58
CA PRO A 172 6.97 -18.76 12.38
C PRO A 172 7.67 -19.98 13.00
N GLN A 173 7.07 -20.57 14.04
CA GLN A 173 7.58 -21.79 14.64
C GLN A 173 7.44 -22.95 13.64
N PRO A 174 8.52 -23.67 13.31
CA PRO A 174 8.43 -24.84 12.44
C PRO A 174 7.90 -26.03 13.27
N GLU A 175 6.58 -26.17 13.36
CA GLU A 175 5.96 -27.35 13.99
C GLU A 175 5.84 -28.52 13.01
N LEU A 176 6.95 -29.02 12.49
CA LEU A 176 6.99 -30.39 11.97
C LEU A 176 8.32 -31.02 12.39
N ARG A 177 8.27 -31.81 13.46
CA ARG A 177 9.39 -32.67 13.85
C ARG A 177 9.69 -33.59 12.68
N ARG A 178 10.89 -33.43 12.08
CA ARG A 178 11.38 -34.32 11.04
C ARG A 178 11.31 -35.75 11.55
N ILE A 179 10.44 -36.58 10.96
CA ILE A 179 10.40 -38.01 11.26
C ILE A 179 11.78 -38.57 10.90
N ARG A 180 12.46 -39.15 11.89
CA ARG A 180 13.78 -39.74 11.71
C ARG A 180 13.66 -40.87 10.69
N ARG A 181 14.45 -40.82 9.60
CA ARG A 181 14.53 -41.92 8.64
C ARG A 181 14.87 -43.21 9.40
N ARG A 182 14.10 -44.28 9.17
CA ARG A 182 14.43 -45.64 9.61
C ARG A 182 15.76 -46.02 8.96
N ARG A 183 16.78 -46.40 9.74
CA ARG A 183 18.01 -46.97 9.18
C ARG A 183 17.63 -48.31 8.51
N PRO A 184 18.10 -48.60 7.29
CA PRO A 184 18.03 -49.95 6.74
C PRO A 184 18.73 -50.89 7.71
N GLY A 185 18.13 -52.06 7.96
CA GLY A 185 18.68 -53.07 8.86
C GLY A 185 20.08 -53.47 8.41
N VAL A 186 20.96 -53.69 9.39
CA VAL A 186 22.13 -54.53 9.19
C VAL A 186 21.56 -55.93 9.07
N ASP A 187 21.42 -56.44 7.85
CA ASP A 187 21.23 -57.87 7.64
C ASP A 187 22.51 -58.54 8.13
N GLU A 188 22.42 -59.26 9.25
CA GLU A 188 23.43 -60.22 9.67
C GLU A 188 23.46 -61.33 8.62
N GLY A 189 24.28 -61.14 7.60
CA GLY A 189 24.71 -62.20 6.71
C GLY A 189 25.56 -63.19 7.49
N GLU A 190 24.95 -64.20 8.10
CA GLU A 190 25.61 -65.45 8.45
C GLU A 190 26.12 -66.12 7.16
N GLY A 191 27.34 -65.75 6.77
CA GLY A 191 28.14 -66.46 5.79
C GLY A 191 28.66 -67.75 6.38
N SER A 192 28.03 -68.86 6.00
CA SER A 192 28.60 -70.21 6.07
C SER A 192 29.91 -70.29 5.27
N GLY A 193 30.96 -70.92 5.82
CA GLY A 193 32.03 -71.51 4.99
C GLY A 193 33.47 -71.50 5.52
N LYS A 194 33.81 -72.55 6.29
CA LYS A 194 35.05 -73.38 6.27
C LYS A 194 36.41 -72.76 5.86
N THR A 195 37.41 -72.92 6.74
CA THR A 195 38.75 -73.57 6.61
C THR A 195 39.46 -73.30 7.96
N ASN A 196 39.99 -74.27 8.71
CA ASN A 196 40.94 -75.33 8.39
C ASN A 196 40.75 -76.49 9.39
#